data_AF-A0A1T5ANE8-F1
#
_entry.id   AF-A0A1T5ANE8-F1
#
_cell.length_a   1.000
_cell.length_b   1.000
_cell.length_c   1.000
_cell.angle_alpha   90.00
_cell.angle_beta   90.00
_cell.angle_gamma   90.00
#
_symmetry.space_group_name_H-M   'P 1'
#
loop_
_entity.id
_entity.type
_entity.pdbx_description
1 polymer ?
#
loop_
_entity_poly.entity_id
_entity_poly.type
_entity_poly.pdbx_seq_one_letter_code
_entity_poly.pdbx_strand_id
1 'polypeptide(L)'
;MRRLQTKDVFKVSKIIKKMNLDFTISEGMSQHEAGTLVIKQMAENMHMAEAEITDFMADLVGISAEEYAKLPLIDTMKYFEELKEQEDIKSFLSFVGKLDT
;
A
#
# COMPACT_ATOMS: atom_id res chain seq x y z
N MET A 1 -15.17 1.59 2.18
CA MET A 1 -13.96 2.44 2.10
C MET A 1 -14.20 3.64 1.16
N ARG A 2 -13.65 4.84 1.42
CA ARG A 2 -13.78 6.01 0.52
C ARG A 2 -12.95 5.81 -0.77
N ARG A 3 -13.29 6.55 -1.83
CA ARG A 3 -12.49 6.59 -3.06
C ARG A 3 -11.12 7.23 -2.83
N LEU A 4 -10.16 6.86 -3.67
CA LEU A 4 -8.86 7.51 -3.68
C LEU A 4 -8.98 8.95 -4.20
N GLN A 5 -8.18 9.82 -3.61
CA GLN A 5 -8.06 11.23 -3.98
C GLN A 5 -6.62 11.52 -4.39
N THR A 6 -6.40 12.58 -5.17
CA THR A 6 -5.05 12.97 -5.62
C THR A 6 -4.06 13.14 -4.46
N LYS A 7 -4.53 13.60 -3.29
CA LYS A 7 -3.71 13.73 -2.08
C LYS A 7 -3.12 12.40 -1.61
N ASP A 8 -3.79 11.29 -1.89
CA ASP A 8 -3.40 9.95 -1.45
C ASP A 8 -2.15 9.45 -2.17
N VAL A 9 -1.91 9.89 -3.42
CA VAL A 9 -0.68 9.60 -4.15
C VAL A 9 0.54 10.13 -3.37
N PHE A 10 0.43 11.31 -2.76
CA PHE A 10 1.50 11.88 -1.94
C PHE A 10 1.66 11.12 -0.61
N LYS A 11 0.57 10.68 0.00
CA LYS A 11 0.62 9.82 1.21
C LYS A 11 1.33 8.50 0.91
N VAL A 12 0.96 7.82 -0.17
CA VAL A 12 1.58 6.57 -0.62
C VAL A 12 3.06 6.77 -0.98
N SER A 13 3.41 7.84 -1.70
CA SER A 13 4.81 8.18 -2.00
C SER A 13 5.65 8.39 -0.73
N LYS A 14 5.09 9.05 0.28
CA LYS A 14 5.75 9.23 1.58
C LYS A 14 5.96 7.89 2.30
N ILE A 15 4.96 7.00 2.26
CA ILE A 15 5.05 5.64 2.81
C ILE A 15 6.17 4.85 2.12
N ILE A 16 6.16 4.81 0.79
CA ILE A 16 7.19 4.15 -0.04
C ILE A 16 8.59 4.64 0.35
N LYS A 17 8.79 5.95 0.43
CA LYS A 17 10.07 6.55 0.79
C LYS A 17 10.50 6.19 2.21
N LYS A 18 9.57 6.19 3.17
CA LYS A 18 9.85 5.84 4.58
C LYS A 18 10.18 4.36 4.76
N MET A 19 9.48 3.49 4.03
CA MET A 19 9.73 2.05 4.02
C MET A 19 11.00 1.69 3.24
N ASN A 20 11.67 2.67 2.61
CA ASN A 20 12.84 2.47 1.77
C ASN A 20 12.62 1.34 0.76
N LEU A 21 11.42 1.30 0.14
CA LEU A 21 11.08 0.27 -0.83
C LEU A 21 11.86 0.53 -2.11
N ASP A 22 12.66 -0.46 -2.49
CA ASP A 22 13.39 -0.49 -3.73
C ASP A 22 12.61 -1.30 -4.75
N PHE A 23 12.03 -0.60 -5.72
CA PHE A 23 11.32 -1.17 -6.84
C PHE A 23 12.23 -1.45 -8.04
N THR A 24 13.56 -1.46 -7.86
CA THR A 24 14.49 -1.82 -8.93
C THR A 24 14.28 -3.28 -9.32
N ILE A 25 13.56 -3.48 -10.43
CA ILE A 25 13.37 -4.80 -11.04
C ILE A 25 14.56 -5.07 -11.97
N SER A 26 15.36 -6.09 -11.65
CA SER A 26 16.48 -6.50 -12.49
C SER A 26 15.98 -7.08 -13.83
N GLU A 27 16.69 -6.81 -14.93
CA GLU A 27 16.43 -7.49 -16.21
C GLU A 27 16.49 -9.01 -16.02
N GLY A 28 15.41 -9.70 -16.39
CA GLY A 28 15.27 -11.16 -16.25
C GLY A 28 14.50 -11.63 -15.01
N MET A 29 14.11 -10.73 -14.11
CA MET A 29 13.25 -11.05 -12.97
C MET A 29 11.80 -11.26 -13.45
N SER A 30 11.19 -12.39 -13.08
CA SER A 30 9.78 -12.62 -13.39
C SER A 30 8.87 -11.68 -12.59
N GLN A 31 7.66 -11.40 -13.11
CA GLN A 31 6.67 -10.58 -12.41
C GLN A 31 6.33 -11.12 -11.01
N HIS A 32 6.41 -12.44 -10.82
CA HIS A 32 6.21 -13.08 -9.52
C HIS A 32 7.36 -12.81 -8.55
N GLU A 33 8.60 -12.86 -9.02
CA GLU A 33 9.79 -12.56 -8.21
C GLU A 33 9.85 -11.08 -7.82
N ALA A 34 9.56 -10.18 -8.77
CA ALA A 34 9.44 -8.75 -8.51
C ALA A 34 8.35 -8.45 -7.46
N GLY A 35 7.17 -9.05 -7.61
CA GLY A 35 6.08 -8.92 -6.64
C GLY A 35 6.46 -9.45 -5.25
N THR A 36 7.19 -10.57 -5.19
CA THR A 36 7.66 -11.17 -3.93
C THR A 36 8.70 -10.29 -3.24
N LEU A 37 9.64 -9.69 -4.00
CA LEU A 37 10.63 -8.76 -3.48
C LEU A 37 9.96 -7.55 -2.82
N VAL A 38 8.98 -6.95 -3.51
CA VAL A 38 8.21 -5.82 -2.99
C VAL A 38 7.47 -6.20 -1.72
N ILE A 39 6.73 -7.30 -1.70
CA ILE A 39 5.99 -7.76 -0.51
C ILE A 39 6.95 -8.02 0.66
N LYS A 40 8.11 -8.62 0.41
CA LYS A 40 9.12 -8.90 1.43
C LYS A 40 9.68 -7.61 2.04
N GLN A 41 10.11 -6.66 1.22
CA GLN A 41 10.58 -5.36 1.71
C GLN A 41 9.47 -4.62 2.46
N MET A 42 8.22 -4.73 1.99
CA MET A 42 7.08 -4.16 2.70
C MET A 42 6.93 -4.77 4.09
N ALA A 43 7.00 -6.10 4.22
CA ALA A 43 6.90 -6.79 5.51
C ALA A 43 8.06 -6.44 6.46
N GLU A 44 9.29 -6.34 5.95
CA GLU A 44 10.47 -5.99 6.75
C GLU A 44 10.41 -4.53 7.24
N ASN A 45 9.91 -3.62 6.41
CA ASN A 45 9.98 -2.19 6.64
C ASN A 45 8.66 -1.54 7.05
N MET A 46 7.56 -2.29 7.19
CA MET A 46 6.25 -1.70 7.53
C MET A 46 6.25 -0.93 8.85
N HIS A 47 7.06 -1.36 9.81
CA HIS A 47 7.21 -0.69 11.11
C HIS A 47 7.79 0.73 10.97
N MET A 48 8.57 1.01 9.92
CA MET A 48 9.14 2.35 9.68
C MET A 48 8.10 3.38 9.22
N ALA A 49 6.98 2.91 8.67
CA ALA A 49 5.88 3.74 8.19
C ALA A 49 4.57 3.43 8.90
N GLU A 50 4.61 2.82 10.09
CA GLU A 50 3.41 2.39 10.85
C GLU A 50 2.40 3.53 11.01
N ALA A 51 2.86 4.70 11.44
CA ALA A 51 2.00 5.87 11.64
C ALA A 51 1.37 6.36 10.33
N GLU A 52 2.13 6.43 9.24
CA GLU A 52 1.62 6.84 7.93
C GLU A 52 0.67 5.83 7.31
N ILE A 53 0.95 4.53 7.43
CA ILE A 53 0.08 3.46 6.95
C ILE A 53 -1.22 3.46 7.74
N THR A 54 -1.13 3.57 9.06
CA THR A 54 -2.29 3.66 9.95
C THR A 54 -3.15 4.87 9.64
N ASP A 55 -2.56 6.06 9.49
CA ASP A 55 -3.30 7.28 9.10
C ASP A 55 -3.95 7.13 7.72
N PHE A 56 -3.22 6.58 6.75
CA PHE A 56 -3.73 6.37 5.41
C PHE A 56 -4.92 5.42 5.39
N MET A 57 -4.80 4.26 6.05
CA MET A 57 -5.87 3.27 6.09
C MET A 57 -7.06 3.74 6.94
N ALA A 58 -6.82 4.45 8.04
CA ALA A 58 -7.86 5.06 8.85
C ALA A 58 -8.68 6.09 8.06
N ASP A 59 -7.99 6.99 7.34
CA ASP A 59 -8.60 7.99 6.45
C ASP A 59 -9.35 7.33 5.28
N LEU A 60 -8.90 6.17 4.80
CA LEU A 60 -9.60 5.39 3.78
C LEU A 60 -10.87 4.71 4.30
N VAL A 61 -10.81 4.14 5.50
CA VAL A 61 -11.95 3.46 6.12
C VAL A 61 -12.95 4.46 6.72
N GLY A 62 -12.50 5.68 7.02
CA GLY A 62 -13.31 6.75 7.61
C GLY A 62 -13.36 6.72 9.14
N ILE A 63 -12.34 6.15 9.78
CA ILE A 63 -12.19 6.10 11.25
C ILE A 63 -10.93 6.85 11.67
N SER A 64 -10.75 7.10 12.97
CA SER A 64 -9.51 7.72 13.46
C SER A 64 -8.34 6.74 13.44
N ALA A 65 -7.11 7.26 13.36
CA ALA A 65 -5.89 6.46 13.41
C ALA A 65 -5.79 5.61 14.70
N GLU A 66 -6.25 6.15 15.83
CA GLU A 66 -6.29 5.41 17.10
C GLU A 66 -7.29 4.26 17.09
N GLU A 67 -8.45 4.45 16.45
CA GLU A 67 -9.43 3.37 16.28
C GLU A 67 -8.89 2.30 15.34
N TYR A 68 -8.25 2.70 14.24
CA TYR A 68 -7.64 1.75 13.30
C TYR A 68 -6.53 0.91 13.93
N ALA A 69 -5.66 1.53 14.74
CA ALA A 69 -4.57 0.84 15.42
C ALA A 69 -5.06 -0.19 16.47
N LYS A 70 -6.28 -0.03 16.98
CA LYS A 70 -6.90 -0.96 17.94
C LYS A 70 -7.70 -2.07 17.27
N LEU A 71 -7.82 -2.07 15.94
CA LEU A 71 -8.58 -3.09 15.23
C LEU A 71 -7.90 -4.46 15.36
N PRO A 72 -8.70 -5.53 15.52
CA PRO A 72 -8.20 -6.88 15.34
C PRO A 72 -7.59 -7.06 13.95
N LEU A 73 -6.47 -7.79 13.86
CA LEU A 73 -5.78 -8.06 12.60
C LEU A 73 -6.73 -8.59 11.50
N ILE A 74 -7.71 -9.42 11.89
CA ILE A 74 -8.68 -10.00 10.96
C ILE A 74 -9.58 -8.95 10.30
N ASP A 75 -9.90 -7.87 10.99
CA ASP A 75 -10.70 -6.76 10.44
C ASP A 75 -9.82 -5.86 9.58
N THR A 76 -8.55 -5.68 9.95
CA THR A 76 -7.54 -5.04 9.11
C THR A 76 -7.39 -5.76 7.76
N MET A 77 -7.36 -7.10 7.77
CA MET A 77 -7.27 -7.92 6.56
C MET A 77 -8.47 -7.74 5.62
N LYS A 78 -9.70 -7.64 6.16
CA LYS A 78 -10.89 -7.34 5.35
C LYS A 78 -10.76 -6.00 4.63
N TYR A 79 -10.22 -4.98 5.30
CA TYR A 79 -9.98 -3.70 4.64
C TYR A 79 -8.93 -3.80 3.52
N PHE A 80 -7.90 -4.65 3.66
CA PHE A 80 -6.98 -4.91 2.56
C PHE A 80 -7.64 -5.63 1.37
N GLU A 81 -8.58 -6.55 1.62
CA GLU A 81 -9.38 -7.17 0.55
C GLU A 81 -10.27 -6.14 -0.15
N GLU A 82 -10.97 -5.28 0.60
CA GLU A 82 -11.76 -4.19 0.04
C GLU A 82 -10.89 -3.20 -0.76
N LEU A 83 -9.68 -2.90 -0.28
CA LEU A 83 -8.72 -2.03 -0.96
C LEU A 83 -8.31 -2.61 -2.31
N LYS A 84 -8.03 -3.93 -2.37
CA LYS A 84 -7.71 -4.63 -3.63
C LYS A 84 -8.85 -4.59 -4.62
N GLU A 85 -10.10 -4.64 -4.13
CA GLU A 85 -11.28 -4.63 -5.00
C GLU A 85 -11.62 -3.25 -5.55
N GLN A 86 -11.11 -2.16 -4.97
CA GLN A 86 -11.36 -0.79 -5.44
C GLN A 86 -10.85 -0.56 -6.87
N GLU A 87 -11.72 -0.03 -7.72
CA GLU A 87 -11.40 0.33 -9.10
C GLU A 87 -10.25 1.34 -9.19
N ASP A 88 -10.20 2.32 -8.27
CA ASP A 88 -9.15 3.34 -8.25
C ASP A 88 -7.77 2.71 -7.95
N ILE A 89 -7.70 1.73 -7.05
CA ILE A 89 -6.46 0.98 -6.74
C ILE A 89 -6.07 0.10 -7.91
N LYS A 90 -7.03 -0.65 -8.49
CA LYS A 90 -6.78 -1.48 -9.69
C LYS A 90 -6.25 -0.63 -10.84
N SER A 91 -6.84 0.55 -11.05
CA SER A 91 -6.42 1.50 -12.09
C SER A 91 -5.06 2.10 -11.80
N PHE A 92 -4.78 2.47 -10.54
CA PHE A 92 -3.48 2.99 -10.12
C PHE A 92 -2.36 1.94 -10.28
N LEU A 93 -2.55 0.72 -9.78
CA LEU A 93 -1.58 -0.36 -9.92
C LEU A 93 -1.38 -0.77 -11.38
N SER A 94 -2.46 -0.79 -12.19
CA SER A 94 -2.34 -1.03 -13.63
C SER A 94 -1.58 0.08 -14.35
N PHE A 95 -1.76 1.34 -13.96
CA PHE A 95 -1.02 2.46 -14.50
C PHE A 95 0.47 2.39 -14.13
N VAL A 96 0.79 2.13 -12.85
CA VAL A 96 2.17 1.98 -12.39
C VAL A 96 2.85 0.78 -13.06
N GLY A 97 2.17 -0.37 -13.16
CA GLY A 97 2.71 -1.54 -13.84
C GLY A 97 2.93 -1.37 -15.35
N LYS A 98 2.35 -0.34 -15.98
CA LYS A 98 2.60 0.05 -17.38
C LYS A 98 3.75 1.05 -17.52
N LEU A 99 4.25 1.63 -16.43
CA LEU A 99 5.43 2.50 -16.45
C LEU A 99 6.74 1.71 -16.43
N ASP A 100 6.68 0.41 -16.11
CA ASP A 100 7.80 -0.56 -16.20
C ASP A 100 7.93 -1.21 -17.61
N THR A 101 7.22 -0.68 -18.62
CA THR A 101 7.37 -1.01 -20.05
C THR A 101 7.72 0.22 -20.85
#